data_AF-A0A6J0CXL2-F1
#
_entry.id   AF-A0A6J0CXL2-F1
#
_cell.length_a   1.000
_cell.length_b   1.000
_cell.length_c   1.000
_cell.angle_alpha   90.00
_cell.angle_beta   90.00
_cell.angle_gamma   90.00
#
_symmetry.space_group_name_H-M   'P 1'
#
loop_
_entity.id
_entity.type
_entity.pdbx_description
1 polymer ?
#
loop_
_entity_poly.entity_id
_entity_poly.type
_entity_poly.pdbx_seq_one_letter_code
_entity_poly.pdbx_strand_id
1 'polypeptide(L)'
;MRGRTIIFSINQAQYSIFRTFDSLTLVASGKVMYHGPAQEALKYFTSKGYEYDSHNNPADFFLDIINGGFSAILDTEEEGQDADKYKEHSQRWHQIPQKLANMYAKSSLYRETRTELDSLFGEQRAERSSALEEITCVTPFWNQLGWIIHRSFKNLKNFQQVTMIQAIVAVLLSVIIGSALRFLQNDCHAVQIR
;
A
#
# COMPACT_ATOMS: atom_id res chain seq x y z
N MET A 1 7.93 9.07 -26.46
CA MET A 1 7.52 8.54 -25.14
C MET A 1 6.86 9.68 -24.35
N ARG A 2 5.72 9.44 -23.68
CA ARG A 2 5.10 10.47 -22.82
C ARG A 2 5.90 10.52 -21.51
N GLY A 3 6.67 11.58 -21.28
CA GLY A 3 7.49 11.74 -20.07
C GLY A 3 6.61 11.82 -18.82
N ARG A 4 6.43 10.69 -18.14
CA ARG A 4 5.65 10.57 -16.91
C ARG A 4 6.52 9.91 -15.85
N THR A 5 6.52 10.48 -14.65
CA THR A 5 7.13 9.86 -13.47
C THR A 5 6.16 8.83 -12.90
N ILE A 6 6.59 7.56 -12.82
CA ILE A 6 5.79 6.47 -12.25
C ILE A 6 6.50 6.01 -10.98
N ILE A 7 5.78 6.04 -9.86
CA ILE A 7 6.27 5.57 -8.57
C ILE A 7 5.31 4.46 -8.12
N PHE A 8 5.85 3.31 -7.76
CA PHE A 8 5.08 2.17 -7.30
C PHE A 8 5.86 1.38 -6.24
N SER A 9 5.14 0.55 -5.49
CA SER A 9 5.71 -0.44 -4.58
C SER A 9 5.47 -1.83 -5.15
N ILE A 10 6.46 -2.72 -5.02
CA ILE A 10 6.38 -4.11 -5.47
C ILE A 10 7.04 -5.01 -4.44
N ASN A 11 6.34 -6.07 -4.05
CA ASN A 11 6.80 -6.98 -3.00
C ASN A 11 7.65 -8.14 -3.52
N GLN A 12 7.46 -8.59 -4.77
CA GLN A 12 8.25 -9.63 -5.43
C GLN A 12 8.23 -9.37 -6.94
N ALA A 13 9.33 -8.85 -7.48
CA ALA A 13 9.45 -8.56 -8.90
C ALA A 13 10.16 -9.72 -9.60
N GLN A 14 9.59 -10.23 -10.70
CA GLN A 14 10.33 -11.12 -11.58
C GLN A 14 11.54 -10.39 -12.18
N TYR A 15 12.61 -11.13 -12.47
CA TYR A 15 13.84 -10.57 -13.03
C TYR A 15 13.62 -9.69 -14.28
N SER A 16 12.75 -10.15 -15.19
CA SER A 16 12.39 -9.42 -16.41
C SER A 16 11.80 -8.04 -16.13
N ILE A 17 11.02 -7.91 -15.06
CA ILE A 17 10.40 -6.67 -14.62
C ILE A 17 11.43 -5.81 -13.91
N PHE A 18 12.23 -6.39 -13.00
CA PHE A 18 13.26 -5.66 -12.27
C PHE A 18 14.26 -4.95 -13.20
N ARG A 19 14.63 -5.57 -14.31
CA ARG A 19 15.54 -4.98 -15.31
C ARG A 19 15.01 -3.70 -15.96
N THR A 20 13.71 -3.43 -15.88
CA THR A 20 13.08 -2.23 -16.46
C THR A 20 13.07 -1.04 -15.50
N PHE A 21 13.50 -1.21 -14.26
CA PHE A 21 13.47 -0.14 -13.27
C PHE A 21 14.62 0.83 -13.50
N ASP A 22 14.32 2.12 -13.56
CA ASP A 22 15.34 3.17 -13.61
C ASP A 22 15.95 3.41 -12.22
N SER A 23 15.09 3.47 -11.19
CA SER A 23 15.47 3.72 -9.79
C SER A 23 14.90 2.64 -8.88
N LEU A 24 15.65 2.31 -7.84
CA LEU A 24 15.24 1.39 -6.78
C LEU A 24 15.31 2.11 -5.42
N THR A 25 14.25 1.97 -4.63
CA THR A 25 14.23 2.40 -3.23
C THR A 25 13.92 1.20 -2.34
N LEU A 26 14.83 0.86 -1.43
CA LEU A 26 14.63 -0.21 -0.46
C LEU A 26 14.31 0.40 0.91
N VAL A 27 13.19 -0.02 1.48
CA VAL A 27 12.69 0.49 2.76
C VAL A 27 12.35 -0.68 3.67
N ALA A 28 12.86 -0.66 4.90
CA ALA A 28 12.41 -1.56 5.96
C ALA A 28 12.38 -0.82 7.31
N SER A 29 11.42 -1.17 8.17
CA SER A 29 11.20 -0.53 9.47
C SER A 29 11.14 1.02 9.41
N GLY A 30 10.56 1.56 8.32
CA GLY A 30 10.45 3.01 8.09
C GLY A 30 11.75 3.71 7.71
N LYS A 31 12.82 2.98 7.40
CA LYS A 31 14.14 3.53 7.05
C LYS A 31 14.55 3.13 5.64
N VAL A 32 15.16 4.07 4.93
CA VAL A 32 15.73 3.84 3.59
C VAL A 32 17.08 3.17 3.74
N MET A 33 17.24 2.03 3.09
CA MET A 33 18.47 1.23 3.08
C MET A 33 19.27 1.38 1.80
N TYR A 34 18.60 1.80 0.74
CA TYR A 34 19.18 2.12 -0.54
C TYR A 34 18.21 3.00 -1.32
N HIS A 35 18.72 4.02 -1.97
CA HIS A 35 18.02 4.74 -3.03
C HIS A 35 19.04 5.12 -4.10
N GLY A 36 18.71 4.86 -5.36
CA GLY A 36 19.59 5.11 -6.49
C GLY A 36 19.23 4.26 -7.72
N PRO A 37 20.09 4.25 -8.75
CA PRO A 37 19.87 3.48 -9.97
C PRO A 37 19.70 1.99 -9.70
N ALA A 38 18.65 1.37 -10.23
CA ALA A 38 18.35 -0.03 -9.93
C ALA A 38 19.50 -0.98 -10.33
N GLN A 39 20.21 -0.65 -11.42
CA GLN A 39 21.33 -1.43 -11.95
C GLN A 39 22.59 -1.34 -11.06
N GLU A 40 22.72 -0.28 -10.25
CA GLU A 40 23.87 -0.10 -9.34
C GLU A 40 23.66 -0.72 -7.97
N ALA A 41 22.41 -1.03 -7.61
CA ALA A 41 22.06 -1.59 -6.30
C ALA A 41 22.85 -2.87 -5.99
N LEU A 42 23.01 -3.75 -6.97
CA LEU A 42 23.76 -5.00 -6.80
C LEU A 42 25.23 -4.75 -6.48
N LYS A 43 25.87 -3.82 -7.22
CA LYS A 43 27.25 -3.41 -6.99
C LYS A 43 27.41 -2.74 -5.61
N TYR A 44 26.42 -1.96 -5.19
CA TYR A 44 26.41 -1.34 -3.88
C TYR A 44 26.47 -2.38 -2.76
N PHE A 45 25.56 -3.37 -2.75
CA PHE A 45 25.53 -4.39 -1.68
C PHE A 45 26.74 -5.32 -1.73
N THR A 46 27.17 -5.76 -2.92
CA THR A 46 28.38 -6.59 -3.08
C THR A 46 29.65 -5.89 -2.59
N SER A 47 29.80 -4.57 -2.85
CA SER A 47 30.92 -3.78 -2.31
C SER A 47 30.95 -3.67 -0.78
N LYS A 48 29.84 -4.00 -0.11
CA LYS A 48 29.69 -4.01 1.35
C LYS A 48 29.79 -5.40 1.96
N GLY A 49 30.14 -6.42 1.17
CA GLY A 49 30.36 -7.79 1.63
C GLY A 49 29.12 -8.69 1.59
N TYR A 50 28.06 -8.31 0.88
CA TYR A 50 26.93 -9.20 0.61
C TYR A 50 27.21 -10.01 -0.64
N GLU A 51 27.32 -11.33 -0.51
CA GLU A 51 27.58 -12.21 -1.66
C GLU A 51 26.32 -12.37 -2.50
N TYR A 52 26.49 -12.42 -3.82
CA TYR A 52 25.37 -12.58 -4.75
C TYR A 52 25.66 -13.74 -5.69
N ASP A 53 24.75 -14.71 -5.73
CA ASP A 53 24.74 -15.76 -6.75
C ASP A 53 24.09 -15.22 -8.03
N SER A 54 24.80 -15.31 -9.15
CA SER A 54 24.32 -14.90 -10.47
C SER A 54 23.06 -15.65 -10.94
N HIS A 55 22.74 -16.81 -10.36
CA HIS A 55 21.53 -17.56 -10.67
C HIS A 55 20.29 -17.03 -9.93
N ASN A 56 20.47 -16.18 -8.91
CA ASN A 56 19.38 -15.62 -8.11
C ASN A 56 18.81 -14.35 -8.73
N ASN A 57 17.52 -14.15 -8.54
CA ASN A 57 16.85 -12.92 -8.92
C ASN A 57 17.34 -11.77 -7.98
N PRO A 58 17.87 -10.65 -8.51
CA PRO A 58 18.30 -9.52 -7.70
C PRO A 58 17.20 -8.94 -6.82
N ALA A 59 15.94 -8.94 -7.29
CA ALA A 59 14.83 -8.44 -6.50
C ALA A 59 14.64 -9.27 -5.21
N ASP A 60 14.74 -10.60 -5.32
CA ASP A 60 14.65 -11.51 -4.18
C ASP A 60 15.87 -11.35 -3.26
N PHE A 61 17.07 -11.23 -3.84
CA PHE A 61 18.30 -10.93 -3.08
C PHE A 61 18.18 -9.65 -2.23
N PHE A 62 17.63 -8.56 -2.78
CA PHE A 62 17.45 -7.33 -2.02
C PHE A 62 16.42 -7.48 -0.90
N LEU A 63 15.33 -8.21 -1.16
CA LEU A 63 14.33 -8.53 -0.14
C LEU A 63 14.95 -9.35 0.97
N ASP A 64 15.78 -10.34 0.65
CA ASP A 64 16.49 -11.15 1.64
C ASP A 64 17.48 -10.32 2.46
N ILE A 65 18.15 -9.33 1.88
CA ILE A 65 19.03 -8.43 2.64
C ILE A 65 18.25 -7.58 3.63
N ILE A 66 17.19 -6.92 3.18
CA ILE A 66 16.40 -6.02 4.05
C ILE A 66 15.57 -6.80 5.07
N ASN A 67 15.17 -8.01 4.69
CA ASN A 67 14.59 -9.03 5.55
C ASN A 67 15.68 -9.98 6.05
N GLY A 68 16.92 -9.54 6.29
CA GLY A 68 17.94 -10.22 7.12
C GLY A 68 18.30 -11.70 6.84
N GLY A 69 17.81 -12.30 5.75
CA GLY A 69 18.01 -13.70 5.38
C GLY A 69 19.45 -14.07 5.05
N PHE A 70 20.27 -13.10 4.60
CA PHE A 70 21.66 -13.40 4.23
C PHE A 70 22.60 -13.69 5.43
N SER A 71 22.17 -13.39 6.66
CA SER A 71 22.96 -13.75 7.85
C SER A 71 22.94 -15.25 8.17
N ALA A 72 22.09 -16.04 7.51
CA ALA A 72 22.01 -17.48 7.74
C ALA A 72 22.98 -18.29 6.86
N ILE A 73 23.57 -17.69 5.81
CA ILE A 73 24.40 -18.42 4.84
C ILE A 73 25.90 -18.21 5.09
N LEU A 74 26.29 -17.08 5.70
CA LEU A 74 27.70 -16.82 6.06
C LEU A 74 28.15 -17.56 7.33
N ASP A 75 27.21 -18.10 8.12
CA ASP A 75 27.49 -18.87 9.34
C ASP A 75 26.94 -20.31 9.18
N THR A 76 27.75 -21.15 8.53
CA THR A 76 27.80 -22.62 8.69
C THR A 76 26.68 -23.47 8.07
N GLU A 77 27.11 -24.34 7.14
CA GLU A 77 26.51 -25.64 6.84
C GLU A 77 26.37 -26.48 8.11
N GLU A 78 25.33 -26.31 8.94
CA GLU A 78 24.92 -27.37 9.87
C GLU A 78 23.40 -27.45 10.03
N GLU A 79 22.88 -28.59 9.60
CA GLU A 79 21.52 -29.07 9.72
C GLU A 79 21.25 -29.40 11.19
N GLY A 80 20.53 -28.52 11.90
CA GLY A 80 20.18 -28.72 13.31
C GLY A 80 19.00 -27.85 13.73
N GLN A 81 17.86 -28.49 14.01
CA GLN A 81 16.69 -27.87 14.62
C GLN A 81 16.99 -27.50 16.08
N ASP A 82 16.96 -26.21 16.43
CA ASP A 82 16.83 -25.84 17.84
C ASP A 82 16.07 -24.51 18.03
N ALA A 83 15.21 -24.48 19.04
CA ALA A 83 14.28 -23.39 19.34
C ALA A 83 14.98 -22.13 19.89
N ASP A 84 16.22 -22.26 20.37
CA ASP A 84 17.03 -21.15 20.88
C ASP A 84 17.57 -20.24 19.75
N LYS A 85 17.74 -20.77 18.53
CA LYS A 85 18.14 -19.98 17.35
C LYS A 85 17.15 -18.86 17.05
N TYR A 86 15.85 -19.07 17.29
CA TYR A 86 14.80 -18.06 17.03
C TYR A 86 14.88 -16.83 17.95
N LYS A 87 15.33 -16.98 19.20
CA LYS A 87 15.46 -15.85 20.15
C LYS A 87 16.66 -14.98 19.83
N GLU A 88 17.80 -15.59 19.50
CA GLU A 88 19.00 -14.85 19.06
C GLU A 88 18.77 -14.16 17.71
N HIS A 89 18.06 -14.85 16.81
CA HIS A 89 17.59 -14.31 15.53
C HIS A 89 16.74 -13.05 15.74
N SER A 90 15.75 -13.07 16.64
CA SER A 90 14.91 -11.90 17.01
C SER A 90 15.70 -10.65 17.39
N GLN A 91 16.80 -10.79 18.13
CA GLN A 91 17.61 -9.62 18.52
C GLN A 91 18.46 -9.08 17.36
N ARG A 92 19.02 -9.97 16.54
CA ARG A 92 19.79 -9.61 15.33
C ARG A 92 18.90 -8.94 14.28
N TRP A 93 17.63 -9.36 14.18
CA TRP A 93 16.60 -8.77 13.31
C TRP A 93 16.36 -7.28 13.51
N HIS A 94 16.36 -6.81 14.76
CA HIS A 94 16.13 -5.39 15.04
C HIS A 94 17.31 -4.50 14.63
N GLN A 95 18.51 -5.08 14.53
CA GLN A 95 19.74 -4.35 14.25
C GLN A 95 20.05 -4.24 12.76
N ILE A 96 19.62 -5.20 11.94
CA ILE A 96 19.89 -5.22 10.49
C ILE A 96 19.32 -3.96 9.80
N PRO A 97 18.05 -3.57 10.01
CA PRO A 97 17.50 -2.38 9.41
C PRO A 97 18.26 -1.11 9.81
N GLN A 98 18.67 -1.03 11.07
CA GLN A 98 19.44 0.09 11.60
C GLN A 98 20.82 0.17 10.96
N LYS A 99 21.51 -0.98 10.85
CA LYS A 99 22.85 -1.09 10.26
C LYS A 99 22.83 -0.68 8.79
N LEU A 100 21.90 -1.22 8.01
CA LEU A 100 21.73 -0.91 6.59
C LEU A 100 21.38 0.56 6.36
N ALA A 101 20.46 1.12 7.14
CA ALA A 101 20.12 2.53 7.08
C ALA A 101 21.33 3.43 7.40
N ASN A 102 22.13 3.07 8.42
CA ASN A 102 23.34 3.80 8.76
C ASN A 102 24.43 3.69 7.67
N MET A 103 24.56 2.54 7.02
CA MET A 103 25.46 2.35 5.89
C MET A 103 25.06 3.25 4.72
N TYR A 104 23.76 3.29 4.41
CA TYR A 104 23.23 4.16 3.35
C TYR A 104 23.43 5.63 3.69
N ALA A 105 23.14 6.07 4.91
CA ALA A 105 23.33 7.46 5.34
C ALA A 105 24.80 7.95 5.23
N LYS A 106 25.77 7.03 5.31
CA LYS A 106 27.20 7.31 5.14
C LYS A 106 27.69 7.17 3.69
N SER A 107 26.85 6.69 2.79
CA SER A 107 27.21 6.45 1.39
C SER A 107 27.30 7.75 0.58
N SER A 108 28.04 7.71 -0.53
CA SER A 108 28.07 8.81 -1.50
C SER A 108 26.69 9.03 -2.15
N LEU A 109 25.96 7.96 -2.46
CA LEU A 109 24.61 8.00 -3.05
C LEU A 109 23.65 8.87 -2.22
N TYR A 110 23.66 8.70 -0.90
CA TYR A 110 22.84 9.50 0.00
C TYR A 110 23.22 10.98 -0.05
N ARG A 111 24.52 11.30 -0.06
CA ARG A 111 25.01 12.69 -0.12
C ARG A 111 24.66 13.35 -1.45
N GLU A 112 24.81 12.62 -2.55
CA GLU A 112 24.49 13.09 -3.91
C GLU A 112 23.00 13.38 -4.03
N THR A 113 22.15 12.41 -3.69
CA THR A 113 20.68 12.58 -3.67
C THR A 113 20.26 13.76 -2.81
N ARG A 114 20.88 13.92 -1.64
CA ARG A 114 20.57 15.03 -0.72
C ARG A 114 20.95 16.38 -1.33
N THR A 115 22.10 16.45 -2.00
CA THR A 115 22.60 17.67 -2.64
C THR A 115 21.71 18.08 -3.80
N GLU A 116 21.31 17.12 -4.64
CA GLU A 116 20.36 17.34 -5.73
C GLU A 116 19.00 17.82 -5.17
N LEU A 117 18.50 17.15 -4.14
CA LEU A 117 17.25 17.52 -3.49
C LEU A 117 17.30 18.95 -2.90
N ASP A 118 18.39 19.32 -2.24
CA ASP A 118 18.58 20.66 -1.68
C ASP A 118 18.64 21.74 -2.79
N SER A 119 19.24 21.43 -3.94
CA SER A 119 19.25 22.33 -5.10
C SER A 119 17.84 22.54 -5.69
N LEU A 120 17.06 21.47 -5.80
CA LEU A 120 15.68 21.51 -6.30
C LEU A 120 14.77 22.25 -5.32
N PHE A 121 14.89 22.03 -4.01
CA PHE A 121 14.09 22.74 -3.01
C PHE A 121 14.40 24.25 -2.98
N GLY A 122 15.64 24.64 -3.28
CA GLY A 122 16.03 26.04 -3.44
C GLY A 122 15.25 26.74 -4.55
N GLU A 123 15.12 26.09 -5.71
CA GLU A 123 14.32 26.59 -6.84
C GLU A 123 12.81 26.49 -6.56
N GLN A 124 12.36 25.38 -6.00
CA GLN A 124 10.93 25.11 -5.79
C GLN A 124 10.29 26.02 -4.75
N ARG A 125 11.04 26.59 -3.78
CA ARG A 125 10.46 27.52 -2.79
C ARG A 125 9.95 28.82 -3.43
N ALA A 126 10.55 29.25 -4.54
CA ALA A 126 10.10 30.41 -5.31
C ALA A 126 8.80 30.11 -6.08
N GLU A 127 8.65 28.90 -6.64
CA GLU A 127 7.46 28.50 -7.39
C GLU A 127 6.33 27.93 -6.51
N ARG A 128 6.62 27.13 -5.48
CA ARG A 128 5.60 26.52 -4.60
C ARG A 128 4.80 27.56 -3.82
N SER A 129 5.36 28.74 -3.55
CA SER A 129 4.60 29.82 -2.92
C SER A 129 3.46 30.33 -3.82
N SER A 130 3.48 30.03 -5.12
CA SER A 130 2.41 30.35 -6.08
C SER A 130 1.53 29.14 -6.43
N ALA A 131 1.99 27.91 -6.22
CA ALA A 131 1.30 26.68 -6.63
C ALA A 131 0.67 25.86 -5.47
N LEU A 132 0.91 26.24 -4.21
CA LEU A 132 0.23 25.64 -3.06
C LEU A 132 -1.22 26.15 -2.90
N GLU A 133 -1.56 27.21 -3.63
CA GLU A 133 -2.91 27.73 -3.72
C GLU A 133 -3.53 27.18 -4.98
N GLU A 134 -4.17 26.02 -4.87
CA GLU A 134 -5.45 25.66 -5.51
C GLU A 134 -5.55 24.12 -5.53
N ILE A 135 -6.38 23.56 -4.64
CA ILE A 135 -6.88 22.19 -4.83
C ILE A 135 -7.88 22.30 -5.99
N THR A 136 -7.39 22.48 -7.22
CA THR A 136 -8.24 22.66 -8.40
C THR A 136 -8.76 21.29 -8.80
N CYS A 137 -9.96 20.95 -8.34
CA CYS A 137 -10.70 19.83 -8.89
C CYS A 137 -10.80 20.00 -10.41
N VAL A 138 -10.36 18.99 -11.17
CA VAL A 138 -10.38 18.99 -12.65
C VAL A 138 -11.79 19.22 -13.22
N THR A 139 -12.83 19.00 -12.42
CA THR A 139 -14.24 19.15 -12.81
C THR A 139 -15.06 19.85 -11.73
N PRO A 140 -16.12 20.58 -12.10
CA PRO A 140 -17.01 21.23 -11.15
C PRO A 140 -17.82 20.23 -10.33
N PHE A 141 -18.22 20.64 -9.12
CA PHE A 141 -18.93 19.80 -8.14
C PHE A 141 -20.15 19.07 -8.74
N TRP A 142 -21.02 19.77 -9.47
CA TRP A 142 -22.25 19.19 -10.01
C TRP A 142 -21.99 18.09 -11.06
N ASN A 143 -20.91 18.20 -11.82
CA ASN A 143 -20.52 17.15 -12.76
C ASN A 143 -20.07 15.90 -12.01
N GLN A 144 -19.23 16.06 -10.97
CA GLN A 144 -18.78 14.95 -10.13
C GLN A 144 -19.97 14.27 -9.43
N LEU A 145 -20.87 15.07 -8.85
CA LEU A 145 -22.07 14.59 -8.17
C LEU A 145 -22.97 13.81 -9.12
N GLY A 146 -23.22 14.32 -10.33
CA GLY A 146 -24.02 13.61 -11.34
C GLY A 146 -23.43 12.26 -11.73
N TRP A 147 -22.11 12.19 -11.96
CA TRP A 147 -21.42 10.93 -12.27
C TRP A 147 -21.49 9.93 -11.13
N ILE A 148 -21.32 10.38 -9.88
CA ILE A 148 -21.41 9.53 -8.70
C ILE A 148 -22.83 9.00 -8.52
N ILE A 149 -23.86 9.85 -8.67
CA ILE A 149 -25.27 9.43 -8.59
C ILE A 149 -25.59 8.40 -9.67
N HIS A 150 -25.22 8.66 -10.92
CA HIS A 150 -25.48 7.74 -12.03
C HIS A 150 -24.77 6.39 -11.82
N ARG A 151 -23.50 6.41 -11.42
CA ARG A 151 -22.73 5.19 -11.10
C ARG A 151 -23.33 4.44 -9.92
N SER A 152 -23.75 5.14 -8.88
CA SER A 152 -24.41 4.56 -7.70
C SER A 152 -25.72 3.88 -8.08
N PHE A 153 -26.55 4.53 -8.90
CA PHE A 153 -27.78 3.95 -9.41
C PHE A 153 -27.54 2.70 -10.26
N LYS A 154 -26.51 2.73 -11.13
CA LYS A 154 -26.11 1.56 -11.92
C LYS A 154 -25.61 0.40 -11.04
N ASN A 155 -24.85 0.69 -9.99
CA ASN A 155 -24.44 -0.30 -9.00
C ASN A 155 -25.66 -0.87 -8.25
N LEU A 156 -26.59 -0.02 -7.79
CA LEU A 156 -27.79 -0.42 -7.07
C LEU A 156 -28.68 -1.36 -7.91
N LYS A 157 -28.85 -1.06 -9.21
CA LYS A 157 -29.61 -1.92 -10.12
C LYS A 157 -28.98 -3.32 -10.28
N ASN A 158 -27.66 -3.42 -10.18
CA ASN A 158 -26.94 -4.70 -10.23
C ASN A 158 -26.95 -5.45 -8.88
N PHE A 159 -27.19 -4.78 -7.74
CA PHE A 159 -27.44 -5.41 -6.43
C PHE A 159 -28.91 -5.82 -6.24
N GLN A 160 -29.51 -6.39 -7.29
CA GLN A 160 -30.93 -6.72 -7.33
C GLN A 160 -31.37 -7.61 -6.16
N GLN A 161 -30.54 -8.54 -5.69
CA GLN A 161 -30.93 -9.46 -4.61
C GLN A 161 -31.15 -8.76 -3.27
N VAL A 162 -30.24 -7.88 -2.84
CA VAL A 162 -30.33 -7.22 -1.52
C VAL A 162 -31.48 -6.20 -1.50
N THR A 163 -31.62 -5.40 -2.56
CA THR A 163 -32.71 -4.42 -2.67
C THR A 163 -34.07 -5.12 -2.76
N MET A 164 -34.16 -6.25 -3.45
CA MET A 164 -35.40 -7.03 -3.52
C MET A 164 -35.76 -7.66 -2.16
N ILE A 165 -34.79 -8.23 -1.43
CA ILE A 165 -35.03 -8.79 -0.09
C ILE A 165 -35.54 -7.70 0.86
N GLN A 166 -34.90 -6.52 0.87
CA GLN A 166 -35.34 -5.40 1.69
C GLN A 166 -36.76 -4.93 1.33
N ALA A 167 -37.09 -4.86 0.04
CA ALA A 167 -38.44 -4.50 -0.41
C ALA A 167 -39.49 -5.52 0.04
N ILE A 168 -39.19 -6.83 -0.07
CA ILE A 168 -40.08 -7.90 0.38
C ILE A 168 -40.32 -7.81 1.89
N VAL A 169 -39.26 -7.65 2.69
CA VAL A 169 -39.38 -7.50 4.15
C VAL A 169 -40.21 -6.27 4.51
N ALA A 170 -40.01 -5.14 3.82
CA ALA A 170 -40.79 -3.92 4.05
C ALA A 170 -42.28 -4.12 3.73
N VAL A 171 -42.60 -4.81 2.62
CA VAL A 171 -43.98 -5.14 2.26
C VAL A 171 -44.62 -6.05 3.31
N LEU A 172 -43.93 -7.10 3.76
CA LEU A 172 -44.44 -8.02 4.78
C LEU A 172 -44.73 -7.28 6.10
N LEU A 173 -43.81 -6.42 6.56
CA LEU A 173 -44.01 -5.60 7.76
C LEU A 173 -45.20 -4.65 7.59
N SER A 174 -45.35 -4.02 6.43
CA SER A 174 -46.48 -3.14 6.13
C SER A 174 -47.82 -3.87 6.18
N VAL A 175 -47.90 -5.09 5.64
CA VAL A 175 -49.11 -5.94 5.69
C VAL A 175 -49.43 -6.34 7.13
N ILE A 176 -48.43 -6.78 7.91
CA ILE A 176 -48.63 -7.19 9.31
C ILE A 176 -49.15 -6.00 10.12
N ILE A 177 -48.48 -4.85 10.07
CA ILE A 177 -48.90 -3.65 10.81
C ILE A 177 -50.28 -3.17 10.33
N GLY A 178 -50.54 -3.17 9.02
CA GLY A 178 -51.83 -2.77 8.46
C GLY A 178 -52.99 -3.69 8.86
N SER A 179 -52.74 -4.99 8.97
CA SER A 179 -53.74 -5.96 9.43
C SER A 179 -54.04 -5.81 10.92
N ALA A 180 -53.02 -5.63 11.76
CA ALA A 180 -53.18 -5.40 13.19
C ALA A 180 -53.99 -4.13 13.49
N LEU A 181 -53.73 -3.03 12.78
CA LEU A 181 -54.48 -1.79 12.93
C LEU A 181 -55.95 -1.93 12.51
N ARG A 182 -56.23 -2.64 11.40
CA ARG A 182 -57.61 -2.92 11.00
C ARG A 182 -58.36 -3.78 12.02
N PHE A 183 -57.68 -4.78 12.59
CA PHE A 183 -58.26 -5.63 13.63
C PHE A 183 -58.61 -4.84 14.89
N LEU A 184 -57.67 -4.01 15.40
CA LEU A 184 -57.91 -3.14 16.56
C LEU A 184 -59.06 -2.14 16.33
N GLN A 185 -59.20 -1.62 15.12
CA GLN A 185 -60.29 -0.71 14.78
C GLN A 185 -61.67 -1.41 14.74
N ASN A 186 -61.70 -2.68 14.31
CA ASN A 186 -62.92 -3.49 14.31
C ASN A 186 -63.40 -3.81 15.73
N ASP A 187 -62.48 -4.09 16.65
CA ASP A 187 -62.82 -4.34 18.06
C ASP A 187 -63.37 -3.09 18.75
N CYS A 188 -62.83 -1.89 18.44
CA CYS A 188 -63.33 -0.64 19.01
C CYS A 188 -64.76 -0.33 18.52
N HIS A 189 -65.04 -0.53 17.23
CA HIS A 189 -66.40 -0.41 16.69
C HIS A 189 -67.37 -1.44 17.28
N ALA A 190 -66.91 -2.67 17.56
CA ALA A 190 -67.75 -3.71 18.18
C ALA A 190 -68.13 -3.39 19.64
N VAL A 191 -67.26 -2.69 20.39
CA VAL A 191 -67.52 -2.27 21.77
C VAL A 191 -68.45 -1.06 21.85
N GLN A 192 -68.46 -0.19 20.84
CA GLN A 192 -69.28 1.04 20.83
C GLN A 192 -70.73 0.83 20.34
N ILE A 193 -71.05 -0.35 19.80
CA ILE A 193 -72.39 -0.74 19.33
C ILE A 193 -73.19 -1.52 20.41
N ARG A 194 -72.63 -1.68 21.61
CA ARG A 194 -73.30 -2.31 22.76
C ARG A 194 -73.58 -1.31 23.86
#